data_AF-A0A9D1TAZ4-F1
#
_entry.id   AF-A0A9D1TAZ4-F1
#
_cell.length_a   1.000
_cell.length_b   1.000
_cell.length_c   1.000
_cell.angle_alpha   90.00
_cell.angle_beta   90.00
_cell.angle_gamma   90.00
#
_symmetry.space_group_name_H-M   'P 1'
#
loop_
_entity.id
_entity.type
_entity.pdbx_description
1 polymer ?
#
loop_
_entity_poly.entity_id
_entity_poly.type
_entity_poly.pdbx_seq_one_letter_code
_entity_poly.pdbx_strand_id
1 'polypeptide(L)'
;MKHLDLSKYGITGTSEIVYNPSYEVLFEEETKPGLEGYEKGQVSELGAVNVMTGIYTGRSPKDKFIVMDENSKDTVWWTSDEYKNDNHPASVETWNTVKDIALKELSNKRLFVVDAFCGANKDTRMAIRFIMEVAWQAHFVTNMFIRPTQEELENFEPDFVVYNASKAKVENYKELGLNSETAVVFNLTSREQVILNTWYGGEMKKGLFSMMNYYLPLKGIASMHCSANTDMNGENTAIFFGLSGTGKTTLSTDPKRLLIGDDEHGWDDNGVFNFEGGCYAKVINLDKESEPDIYNAIKRNALLENVTLDENGKIDFADKSVTENTRVSYPIDHIEKIVRPVSAAPAAKNVIFLSADAFGVLPPVSILTAEQTEYYFLSGFTAKLAGTERGITEPTPTFSACFGQAF
;
A
#
# COMPACT_ATOMS: atom_id res chain seq x y z
N MET A 1 -26.68 -2.07 -12.98
CA MET A 1 -25.79 -1.24 -12.13
C MET A 1 -26.46 0.10 -11.91
N LYS A 2 -26.50 0.62 -10.67
CA LYS A 2 -26.81 2.03 -10.45
C LYS A 2 -25.83 2.86 -11.29
N HIS A 3 -26.31 3.86 -12.02
CA HIS A 3 -25.42 4.81 -12.69
C HIS A 3 -24.53 5.45 -11.61
N LEU A 4 -23.22 5.20 -11.69
CA LEU A 4 -22.27 5.77 -10.74
C LEU A 4 -22.17 7.28 -11.02
N ASP A 5 -22.64 8.10 -10.09
CA ASP A 5 -22.56 9.55 -10.21
C ASP A 5 -21.34 10.08 -9.44
N LEU A 6 -20.36 10.58 -10.19
CA LEU A 6 -19.14 11.19 -9.65
C LEU A 6 -19.29 12.69 -9.38
N SER A 7 -20.39 13.33 -9.80
CA SER A 7 -20.62 14.76 -9.58
C SER A 7 -20.76 15.12 -8.10
N LYS A 8 -21.20 14.16 -7.27
CA LYS A 8 -21.22 14.30 -5.80
C LYS A 8 -19.83 14.50 -5.19
N TYR A 9 -18.77 14.11 -5.90
CA TYR A 9 -17.38 14.34 -5.52
C TYR A 9 -16.79 15.62 -6.12
N GLY A 10 -17.53 16.30 -7.00
CA GLY A 10 -17.07 17.47 -7.76
C GLY A 10 -16.40 17.14 -9.09
N ILE A 11 -16.37 15.86 -9.50
CA ILE A 11 -15.86 15.46 -10.82
C ILE A 11 -16.98 15.63 -11.85
N THR A 12 -16.70 16.35 -12.93
CA THR A 12 -17.71 16.66 -13.95
C THR A 12 -17.23 16.31 -15.36
N GLY A 13 -18.16 16.18 -16.30
CA GLY A 13 -17.82 15.93 -17.71
C GLY A 13 -17.19 14.56 -18.01
N THR A 14 -17.24 13.61 -17.06
CA THR A 14 -16.69 12.26 -17.27
C THR A 14 -17.27 11.63 -18.53
N SER A 15 -16.40 11.29 -19.49
CA SER A 15 -16.82 10.77 -20.80
C SER A 15 -17.24 9.31 -20.72
N GLU A 16 -16.56 8.53 -19.88
CA GLU A 16 -16.81 7.11 -19.64
C GLU A 16 -16.29 6.74 -18.24
N ILE A 17 -17.02 5.86 -17.54
CA ILE A 17 -16.60 5.27 -16.27
C ILE A 17 -16.41 3.77 -16.49
N VAL A 18 -15.18 3.31 -16.31
CA VAL A 18 -14.83 1.89 -16.24
C VAL A 18 -14.91 1.46 -14.78
N TYR A 19 -16.06 0.93 -14.37
CA TYR A 19 -16.34 0.57 -12.99
C TYR A 19 -15.96 -0.88 -12.69
N ASN A 20 -15.16 -1.09 -11.63
CA ASN A 20 -14.63 -2.38 -11.17
C ASN A 20 -14.18 -3.28 -12.36
N PRO A 21 -13.21 -2.80 -13.18
CA PRO A 21 -12.76 -3.52 -14.37
C PRO A 21 -12.28 -4.93 -14.03
N SER A 22 -12.59 -5.88 -14.91
CA SER A 22 -12.01 -7.22 -14.83
C SER A 22 -10.51 -7.18 -15.17
N TYR A 23 -9.77 -8.19 -14.74
CA TYR A 23 -8.37 -8.36 -15.13
C TYR A 23 -8.13 -8.42 -16.63
N GLU A 24 -9.08 -8.96 -17.41
CA GLU A 24 -8.98 -8.97 -18.88
C GLU A 24 -9.01 -7.55 -19.42
N VAL A 25 -9.98 -6.74 -18.97
CA VAL A 25 -10.09 -5.33 -19.35
C VAL A 25 -8.84 -4.56 -18.93
N LEU A 26 -8.36 -4.75 -17.69
CA LEU A 26 -7.13 -4.10 -17.23
C LEU A 26 -5.93 -4.45 -18.11
N PHE A 27 -5.73 -5.72 -18.44
CA PHE A 27 -4.64 -6.15 -19.32
C PHE A 27 -4.75 -5.54 -20.72
N GLU A 28 -5.95 -5.54 -21.31
CA GLU A 28 -6.18 -4.89 -22.61
C GLU A 28 -5.84 -3.40 -22.54
N GLU A 29 -6.32 -2.70 -21.51
CA GLU A 29 -6.09 -1.27 -21.30
C GLU A 29 -4.61 -0.93 -21.11
N GLU A 30 -3.88 -1.73 -20.33
CA GLU A 30 -2.46 -1.56 -20.04
C GLU A 30 -1.53 -1.84 -21.24
N THR A 31 -2.02 -2.62 -22.20
CA THR A 31 -1.27 -3.02 -23.40
C THR A 31 -1.74 -2.29 -24.66
N LYS A 32 -2.62 -1.29 -24.51
CA LYS A 32 -3.10 -0.50 -25.65
C LYS A 32 -1.96 0.22 -26.38
N PRO A 33 -1.96 0.21 -27.72
CA PRO A 33 -1.05 1.06 -28.47
C PRO A 33 -1.40 2.54 -28.24
N GLY A 34 -0.39 3.39 -28.06
CA GLY A 34 -0.55 4.83 -27.88
C GLY A 34 -0.55 5.32 -26.42
N LEU A 35 -0.37 4.43 -25.44
CA LEU A 35 -0.05 4.86 -24.08
C LEU A 35 1.32 5.55 -24.04
N GLU A 36 1.40 6.69 -23.37
CA GLU A 36 2.60 7.52 -23.28
C GLU A 36 3.11 7.64 -21.84
N GLY A 37 4.39 8.01 -21.68
CA GLY A 37 4.99 8.25 -20.37
C GLY A 37 4.85 7.07 -19.40
N TYR A 38 4.41 7.38 -18.18
CA TYR A 38 4.26 6.41 -17.09
C TYR A 38 2.95 5.61 -17.13
N GLU A 39 2.12 5.80 -18.15
CA GLU A 39 0.93 4.96 -18.38
C GLU A 39 1.28 3.67 -19.10
N LYS A 40 2.39 3.66 -19.84
CA LYS A 40 2.79 2.56 -20.71
C LYS A 40 3.14 1.30 -19.92
N GLY A 41 2.39 0.24 -20.15
CA GLY A 41 2.75 -1.12 -19.74
C GLY A 41 3.62 -1.83 -20.77
N GLN A 42 4.50 -2.73 -20.30
CA GLN A 42 5.24 -3.67 -21.13
C GLN A 42 5.02 -5.09 -20.61
N VAL A 43 4.63 -6.02 -21.49
CA VAL A 43 4.45 -7.43 -21.12
C VAL A 43 5.81 -8.11 -20.96
N SER A 44 6.02 -8.77 -19.83
CA SER A 44 7.22 -9.55 -19.54
C SER A 44 7.14 -10.98 -20.09
N GLU A 45 8.27 -11.69 -20.07
CA GLU A 45 8.37 -13.11 -20.45
C GLU A 45 7.49 -14.03 -19.57
N LEU A 46 7.12 -13.58 -18.36
CA LEU A 46 6.23 -14.29 -17.44
C LEU A 46 4.74 -13.95 -17.67
N GLY A 47 4.43 -13.07 -18.63
CA GLY A 47 3.07 -12.64 -18.96
C GLY A 47 2.46 -11.61 -17.99
N ALA A 48 3.20 -11.20 -16.96
CA ALA A 48 2.85 -10.05 -16.12
C ALA A 48 3.18 -8.74 -16.86
N VAL A 49 2.38 -7.70 -16.64
CA VAL A 49 2.68 -6.35 -17.14
C VAL A 49 3.66 -5.68 -16.18
N ASN A 50 4.65 -4.97 -16.72
CA ASN A 50 5.54 -4.08 -15.99
C ASN A 50 5.26 -2.63 -16.33
N VAL A 51 5.30 -1.76 -15.33
CA VAL A 51 5.20 -0.30 -15.47
C VAL A 51 6.38 0.39 -14.82
N MET A 52 6.73 1.57 -15.34
CA MET A 52 7.77 2.43 -14.77
C MET A 52 7.12 3.66 -14.13
N THR A 53 7.52 4.00 -12.91
CA THR A 53 6.96 5.13 -12.14
C THR A 53 7.90 6.33 -12.10
N GLY A 54 8.92 6.34 -12.98
CA GLY A 54 9.88 7.43 -13.11
C GLY A 54 10.74 7.60 -11.87
N ILE A 55 10.77 8.82 -11.32
CA ILE A 55 11.53 9.13 -10.09
C ILE A 55 10.81 8.70 -8.81
N TYR A 56 9.55 8.26 -8.92
CA TYR A 56 8.69 7.89 -7.79
C TYR A 56 8.77 6.39 -7.54
N THR A 57 9.96 5.91 -7.22
CA THR A 57 10.27 4.48 -7.01
C THR A 57 10.08 4.03 -5.56
N GLY A 58 9.39 4.83 -4.75
CA GLY A 58 9.27 4.66 -3.31
C GLY A 58 8.39 5.74 -2.71
N ARG A 59 8.10 5.62 -1.40
CA ARG A 59 7.23 6.58 -0.70
C ARG A 59 7.82 7.99 -0.66
N SER A 60 6.94 8.98 -0.55
CA SER A 60 7.26 10.40 -0.37
C SER A 60 6.80 10.89 1.02
N PRO A 61 7.38 10.41 2.14
CA PRO A 61 6.92 10.75 3.50
C PRO A 61 6.93 12.25 3.80
N LYS A 62 7.89 13.00 3.22
CA LYS A 62 7.97 14.47 3.34
C LYS A 62 6.82 15.21 2.63
N ASP A 63 6.12 14.53 1.74
CA ASP A 63 4.97 15.05 0.99
C ASP A 63 3.63 14.49 1.53
N LYS A 64 3.65 13.76 2.66
CA LYS A 64 2.45 13.29 3.40
C LYS A 64 1.93 14.41 4.30
N PHE A 65 0.66 14.78 4.15
CA PHE A 65 0.00 15.77 4.99
C PHE A 65 -1.37 15.31 5.45
N ILE A 66 -1.78 15.71 6.65
CA ILE A 66 -3.11 15.45 7.20
C ILE A 66 -3.74 16.81 7.54
N VAL A 67 -4.98 17.03 7.10
CA VAL A 67 -5.72 18.24 7.42
C VAL A 67 -5.90 18.34 8.92
N MET A 68 -5.43 19.45 9.50
CA MET A 68 -5.64 19.78 10.90
C MET A 68 -6.93 20.60 11.03
N ASP A 69 -7.97 19.94 11.51
CA ASP A 69 -9.29 20.50 11.77
C ASP A 69 -9.81 20.02 13.14
N GLU A 70 -11.08 20.30 13.46
CA GLU A 70 -11.66 19.92 14.75
C GLU A 70 -11.72 18.41 15.01
N ASN A 71 -11.70 17.59 13.95
CA ASN A 71 -11.83 16.12 14.05
C ASN A 71 -10.48 15.40 14.13
N SER A 72 -9.38 16.12 13.94
CA SER A 72 -8.02 15.57 13.85
C SER A 72 -7.05 16.23 14.82
N LYS A 73 -7.26 17.50 15.20
CA LYS A 73 -6.34 18.30 16.01
C LYS A 73 -5.90 17.63 17.31
N ASP A 74 -6.81 16.95 18.01
CA ASP A 74 -6.57 16.41 19.35
C ASP A 74 -6.33 14.89 19.35
N THR A 75 -6.45 14.23 18.20
CA THR A 75 -6.43 12.76 18.08
C THR A 75 -5.32 12.24 17.18
N VAL A 76 -4.87 13.02 16.19
CA VAL A 76 -3.74 12.67 15.35
C VAL A 76 -2.43 12.91 16.11
N TRP A 77 -1.49 11.98 16.01
CA TRP A 77 -0.13 12.18 16.53
C TRP A 77 0.65 13.10 15.60
N TRP A 78 0.48 14.41 15.79
CA TRP A 78 1.16 15.43 15.00
C TRP A 78 2.67 15.41 15.21
N THR A 79 3.41 15.70 14.14
CA THR A 79 4.87 15.86 14.20
C THR A 79 5.25 17.05 15.10
N SER A 80 6.28 16.90 15.92
CA SER A 80 6.79 17.95 16.81
C SER A 80 8.32 18.01 16.79
N ASP A 81 8.93 18.96 17.50
CA ASP A 81 10.39 19.00 17.64
C ASP A 81 10.92 17.90 18.56
N GLU A 82 10.12 17.47 19.54
CA GLU A 82 10.48 16.40 20.48
C GLU A 82 10.31 15.01 19.86
N TYR A 83 9.23 14.81 19.09
CA TYR A 83 8.91 13.54 18.42
C TYR A 83 8.59 13.79 16.95
N LYS A 84 9.60 13.65 16.09
CA LYS A 84 9.45 13.74 14.64
C LYS A 84 8.71 12.51 14.09
N ASN A 85 7.71 12.77 13.26
CA ASN A 85 7.01 11.78 12.44
C ASN A 85 6.53 12.45 11.13
N ASP A 86 5.88 11.67 10.27
CA ASP A 86 5.44 12.12 8.93
C ASP A 86 4.01 12.69 8.89
N ASN A 87 3.36 12.90 10.04
CA ASN A 87 2.03 13.49 10.12
C ASN A 87 2.14 15.02 10.11
N HIS A 88 2.47 15.58 8.94
CA HIS A 88 2.58 17.02 8.74
C HIS A 88 1.18 17.67 8.66
N PRO A 89 0.94 18.79 9.35
CA PRO A 89 -0.36 19.47 9.31
C PRO A 89 -0.56 20.19 7.96
N ALA A 90 -1.75 20.06 7.39
CA ALA A 90 -2.24 20.91 6.30
C ALA A 90 -3.43 21.76 6.78
N SER A 91 -3.57 22.97 6.25
CA SER A 91 -4.75 23.81 6.48
C SER A 91 -5.94 23.34 5.64
N VAL A 92 -7.16 23.71 6.04
CA VAL A 92 -8.37 23.48 5.24
C VAL A 92 -8.29 24.17 3.88
N GLU A 93 -7.64 25.32 3.80
CA GLU A 93 -7.38 26.03 2.53
C GLU A 93 -6.44 25.24 1.60
N THR A 94 -5.38 24.67 2.17
CA THR A 94 -4.45 23.78 1.44
C THR A 94 -5.18 22.57 0.90
N TRP A 95 -6.01 21.95 1.73
CA TRP A 95 -6.86 20.83 1.31
C TRP A 95 -7.79 21.20 0.14
N ASN A 96 -8.52 22.30 0.26
CA ASN A 96 -9.45 22.72 -0.78
C ASN A 96 -8.72 22.95 -2.12
N THR A 97 -7.53 23.54 -2.07
CA THR A 97 -6.71 23.78 -3.26
C THR A 97 -6.20 22.47 -3.87
N VAL A 98 -5.64 21.58 -3.05
CA VAL A 98 -5.14 20.27 -3.49
C VAL A 98 -6.27 19.41 -4.07
N LYS A 99 -7.44 19.40 -3.43
CA LYS A 99 -8.62 18.68 -3.91
C LYS A 99 -9.10 19.26 -5.23
N ASP A 100 -9.20 20.59 -5.36
CA ASP A 100 -9.62 21.24 -6.60
C ASP A 100 -8.67 20.92 -7.77
N ILE A 101 -7.36 20.86 -7.53
CA ILE A 101 -6.38 20.39 -8.54
C ILE A 101 -6.70 18.96 -8.99
N ALA A 102 -6.93 18.04 -8.06
CA ALA A 102 -7.26 16.65 -8.40
C ALA A 102 -8.59 16.53 -9.16
N LEU A 103 -9.62 17.27 -8.74
CA LEU A 103 -10.93 17.25 -9.39
C LEU A 103 -10.87 17.83 -10.82
N LYS A 104 -10.08 18.89 -11.03
CA LYS A 104 -9.81 19.44 -12.37
C LYS A 104 -9.09 18.45 -13.26
N GLU A 105 -8.06 17.78 -12.73
CA GLU A 105 -7.31 16.76 -13.46
C GLU A 105 -8.20 15.59 -13.88
N LEU A 106 -9.08 15.12 -12.99
CA LEU A 106 -9.93 13.96 -13.24
C LEU A 106 -11.23 14.28 -14.01
N SER A 107 -11.59 15.56 -14.16
CA SER A 107 -12.80 15.96 -14.91
C SER A 107 -12.58 15.93 -16.42
N ASN A 108 -13.66 15.78 -17.19
CA ASN A 108 -13.65 15.74 -18.66
C ASN A 108 -12.82 14.59 -19.27
N LYS A 109 -12.62 13.51 -18.51
CA LYS A 109 -11.83 12.34 -18.90
C LYS A 109 -12.62 11.05 -18.78
N ARG A 110 -12.05 10.00 -19.37
CA ARG A 110 -12.40 8.63 -19.07
C ARG A 110 -11.73 8.25 -17.74
N LEU A 111 -12.49 7.63 -16.84
CA LEU A 111 -12.01 7.28 -15.51
C LEU A 111 -12.19 5.80 -15.23
N PHE A 112 -11.26 5.24 -14.47
CA PHE A 112 -11.42 3.96 -13.79
C PHE A 112 -11.88 4.23 -12.37
N VAL A 113 -12.89 3.48 -11.94
CA VAL A 113 -13.37 3.51 -10.56
C VAL A 113 -13.36 2.11 -10.01
N VAL A 114 -12.70 1.92 -8.87
CA VAL A 114 -12.63 0.63 -8.18
C VAL A 114 -13.19 0.77 -6.79
N ASP A 115 -14.29 0.08 -6.52
CA ASP A 115 -14.81 -0.12 -5.18
C ASP A 115 -14.18 -1.38 -4.57
N ALA A 116 -13.59 -1.26 -3.38
CA ALA A 116 -12.91 -2.34 -2.68
C ALA A 116 -13.02 -2.22 -1.15
N PHE A 117 -12.59 -3.24 -0.43
CA PHE A 117 -12.53 -3.22 1.04
C PHE A 117 -11.09 -3.22 1.55
N CYS A 118 -10.85 -2.50 2.65
CA CYS A 118 -9.66 -2.61 3.48
C CYS A 118 -10.06 -3.15 4.85
N GLY A 119 -9.57 -4.35 5.19
CA GLY A 119 -10.02 -5.14 6.34
C GLY A 119 -10.86 -6.35 5.92
N ALA A 120 -10.45 -7.54 6.34
CA ALA A 120 -11.17 -8.78 6.05
C ALA A 120 -12.47 -8.94 6.87
N ASN A 121 -12.54 -8.34 8.06
CA ASN A 121 -13.70 -8.47 8.95
C ASN A 121 -14.76 -7.42 8.62
N LYS A 122 -16.01 -7.86 8.39
CA LYS A 122 -17.10 -7.00 7.90
C LYS A 122 -17.51 -5.87 8.84
N ASP A 123 -17.33 -6.05 10.13
CA ASP A 123 -17.69 -5.10 11.20
C ASP A 123 -16.71 -3.92 11.33
N THR A 124 -15.50 -4.08 10.81
CA THR A 124 -14.38 -3.16 11.03
C THR A 124 -13.70 -2.73 9.73
N ARG A 125 -14.01 -3.39 8.60
CA ARG A 125 -13.51 -3.01 7.29
C ARG A 125 -14.00 -1.63 6.85
N MET A 126 -13.19 -0.98 6.05
CA MET A 126 -13.50 0.27 5.37
C MET A 126 -13.90 -0.01 3.93
N ALA A 127 -15.07 0.48 3.50
CA ALA A 127 -15.46 0.52 2.10
C ALA A 127 -14.75 1.68 1.40
N ILE A 128 -13.96 1.40 0.37
CA ILE A 128 -13.12 2.39 -0.30
C ILE A 128 -13.53 2.53 -1.76
N ARG A 129 -13.60 3.77 -2.24
CA ARG A 129 -13.70 4.08 -3.67
C ARG A 129 -12.42 4.73 -4.16
N PHE A 130 -11.75 4.09 -5.11
CA PHE A 130 -10.64 4.68 -5.84
C PHE A 130 -11.12 5.30 -7.16
N ILE A 131 -10.59 6.47 -7.50
CA ILE A 131 -10.86 7.17 -8.75
C ILE A 131 -9.54 7.57 -9.37
N MET A 132 -9.28 7.08 -10.59
CA MET A 132 -8.05 7.35 -11.33
C MET A 132 -8.30 7.39 -12.83
N GLU A 133 -7.36 7.96 -13.59
CA GLU A 133 -7.43 8.00 -15.06
C GLU A 133 -6.50 6.99 -15.75
N VAL A 134 -5.68 6.25 -14.99
CA VAL A 134 -4.68 5.32 -15.51
C VAL A 134 -5.05 3.87 -15.16
N ALA A 135 -5.05 2.99 -16.16
CA ALA A 135 -5.51 1.61 -16.02
C ALA A 135 -4.69 0.81 -15.01
N TRP A 136 -3.36 0.87 -15.08
CA TRP A 136 -2.50 0.11 -14.17
C TRP A 136 -2.68 0.51 -12.70
N GLN A 137 -3.06 1.77 -12.44
CA GLN A 137 -3.35 2.22 -11.08
C GLN A 137 -4.62 1.56 -10.54
N ALA A 138 -5.64 1.39 -11.40
CA ALA A 138 -6.83 0.61 -11.06
C ALA A 138 -6.50 -0.88 -10.87
N HIS A 139 -5.59 -1.45 -11.68
CA HIS A 139 -5.09 -2.81 -11.48
C HIS A 139 -4.37 -2.96 -10.15
N PHE A 140 -3.47 -2.02 -9.79
CA PHE A 140 -2.76 -2.05 -8.51
C PHE A 140 -3.75 -2.16 -7.34
N VAL A 141 -4.77 -1.30 -7.27
CA VAL A 141 -5.75 -1.37 -6.17
C VAL A 141 -6.66 -2.59 -6.25
N THR A 142 -6.90 -3.12 -7.46
CA THR A 142 -7.62 -4.39 -7.67
C THR A 142 -6.82 -5.60 -7.15
N ASN A 143 -5.49 -5.52 -7.18
CA ASN A 143 -4.61 -6.51 -6.57
C ASN A 143 -4.56 -6.35 -5.06
N MET A 144 -4.33 -5.13 -4.58
CA MET A 144 -3.97 -4.91 -3.17
C MET A 144 -5.17 -4.93 -2.22
N PHE A 145 -6.36 -4.54 -2.65
CA PHE A 145 -7.52 -4.47 -1.77
C PHE A 145 -8.47 -5.67 -1.94
N ILE A 146 -9.27 -5.93 -0.92
CA ILE A 146 -10.20 -7.06 -0.92
C ILE A 146 -11.32 -6.76 -1.92
N ARG A 147 -11.43 -7.60 -2.94
CA ARG A 147 -12.43 -7.46 -4.00
C ARG A 147 -13.83 -7.79 -3.47
N PRO A 148 -14.80 -6.87 -3.56
CA PRO A 148 -16.18 -7.14 -3.18
C PRO A 148 -16.80 -8.17 -4.11
N THR A 149 -17.75 -8.94 -3.58
CA THR A 149 -18.65 -9.76 -4.40
C THR A 149 -19.63 -8.89 -5.18
N GLN A 150 -20.25 -9.44 -6.22
CA GLN A 150 -21.26 -8.71 -7.01
C GLN A 150 -22.43 -8.21 -6.15
N GLU A 151 -22.85 -8.99 -5.14
CA GLU A 151 -23.91 -8.61 -4.19
C GLU A 151 -23.47 -7.44 -3.29
N GLU A 152 -22.23 -7.45 -2.81
CA GLU A 152 -21.68 -6.33 -2.03
C GLU A 152 -21.56 -5.05 -2.86
N LEU A 153 -21.30 -5.15 -4.16
CA LEU A 153 -21.25 -4.01 -5.08
C LEU A 153 -22.62 -3.34 -5.30
N GLU A 154 -23.72 -4.09 -5.24
CA GLU A 154 -25.08 -3.54 -5.47
C GLU A 154 -25.47 -2.49 -4.42
N ASN A 155 -24.96 -2.66 -3.20
CA ASN A 155 -25.22 -1.79 -2.04
C ASN A 155 -23.96 -1.10 -1.52
N PHE A 156 -22.93 -0.97 -2.36
CA PHE A 156 -21.66 -0.38 -1.94
C PHE A 156 -21.78 1.12 -1.69
N GLU A 157 -21.46 1.53 -0.46
CA GLU A 157 -21.34 2.91 -0.05
C GLU A 157 -19.93 3.13 0.51
N PRO A 158 -19.10 3.99 -0.12
CA PRO A 158 -17.73 4.19 0.33
C PRO A 158 -17.69 4.97 1.64
N ASP A 159 -17.00 4.41 2.63
CA ASP A 159 -16.57 5.11 3.84
C ASP A 159 -15.46 6.12 3.55
N PHE A 160 -14.63 5.84 2.54
CA PHE A 160 -13.45 6.63 2.20
C PHE A 160 -13.24 6.70 0.68
N VAL A 161 -12.77 7.85 0.18
CA VAL A 161 -12.56 8.06 -1.27
C VAL A 161 -11.11 8.48 -1.55
N VAL A 162 -10.47 7.83 -2.52
CA VAL A 162 -9.10 8.11 -2.93
C VAL A 162 -9.09 8.64 -4.35
N TYR A 163 -8.60 9.86 -4.52
CA TYR A 163 -8.39 10.50 -5.82
C TYR A 163 -6.92 10.36 -6.21
N ASN A 164 -6.62 9.53 -7.20
CA ASN A 164 -5.27 9.46 -7.78
C ASN A 164 -5.22 10.33 -9.03
N ALA A 165 -4.68 11.53 -8.86
CA ALA A 165 -4.44 12.52 -9.91
C ALA A 165 -2.91 12.73 -10.08
N SER A 166 -2.17 11.62 -10.14
CA SER A 166 -0.70 11.56 -10.28
C SER A 166 -0.12 12.37 -11.46
N LYS A 167 -0.92 12.70 -12.48
CA LYS A 167 -0.51 13.57 -13.59
C LYS A 167 -0.48 15.06 -13.22
N ALA A 168 -1.31 15.49 -12.28
CA ALA A 168 -1.34 16.86 -11.81
C ALA A 168 -0.30 17.08 -10.72
N LYS A 169 0.05 18.35 -10.50
CA LYS A 169 1.09 18.77 -9.55
C LYS A 169 0.72 20.10 -8.91
N VAL A 170 1.26 20.35 -7.73
CA VAL A 170 0.95 21.57 -6.96
C VAL A 170 2.02 22.63 -7.22
N GLU A 171 1.83 23.48 -8.24
CA GLU A 171 2.86 24.47 -8.62
C GLU A 171 3.10 25.55 -7.55
N ASN A 172 2.06 25.95 -6.83
CA ASN A 172 2.13 26.94 -5.74
C ASN A 172 2.38 26.30 -4.36
N TYR A 173 3.00 25.11 -4.30
CA TYR A 173 3.18 24.34 -3.06
C TYR A 173 3.77 25.15 -1.90
N LYS A 174 4.71 26.06 -2.17
CA LYS A 174 5.34 26.91 -1.14
C LYS A 174 4.34 27.81 -0.43
N GLU A 175 3.39 28.37 -1.17
CA GLU A 175 2.35 29.26 -0.62
C GLU A 175 1.36 28.47 0.24
N LEU A 176 1.16 27.20 -0.09
CA LEU A 176 0.30 26.27 0.65
C LEU A 176 1.01 25.59 1.84
N GLY A 177 2.27 25.93 2.11
CA GLY A 177 3.04 25.32 3.19
C GLY A 177 3.41 23.84 2.97
N LEU A 178 3.35 23.37 1.71
CA LEU A 178 3.73 22.02 1.33
C LEU A 178 5.24 21.91 1.06
N ASN A 179 5.76 20.68 1.04
CA ASN A 179 7.19 20.42 0.87
C ASN A 179 7.65 20.50 -0.60
N SER A 180 6.84 20.02 -1.55
CA SER A 180 7.18 20.01 -2.98
C SER A 180 5.93 20.07 -3.85
N GLU A 181 6.11 20.01 -5.18
CA GLU A 181 5.00 19.88 -6.13
C GLU A 181 4.26 18.53 -6.01
N THR A 182 4.80 17.57 -5.24
CA THR A 182 4.14 16.31 -4.84
C THR A 182 3.34 16.51 -3.56
N ALA A 183 2.15 15.93 -3.51
CA ALA A 183 1.32 15.98 -2.31
C ALA A 183 0.49 14.69 -2.16
N VAL A 184 0.53 14.11 -0.96
CA VAL A 184 -0.34 13.01 -0.53
C VAL A 184 -1.08 13.51 0.72
N VAL A 185 -2.32 13.97 0.53
CA VAL A 185 -3.06 14.70 1.57
C VAL A 185 -4.29 13.93 2.01
N PHE A 186 -4.52 13.85 3.32
CA PHE A 186 -5.64 13.15 3.95
C PHE A 186 -6.54 14.13 4.68
N ASN A 187 -7.86 13.95 4.55
CA ASN A 187 -8.85 14.69 5.34
C ASN A 187 -9.77 13.70 6.07
N LEU A 188 -9.68 13.68 7.41
CA LEU A 188 -10.47 12.78 8.26
C LEU A 188 -11.94 13.18 8.35
N THR A 189 -12.26 14.47 8.18
CA THR A 189 -13.63 14.99 8.20
C THR A 189 -14.39 14.59 6.95
N SER A 190 -13.81 14.81 5.77
CA SER A 190 -14.44 14.40 4.50
C SER A 190 -14.19 12.93 4.14
N ARG A 191 -13.28 12.26 4.87
CA ARG A 191 -12.83 10.88 4.65
C ARG A 191 -12.29 10.66 3.24
N GLU A 192 -11.30 11.47 2.89
CA GLU A 192 -10.73 11.49 1.55
C GLU A 192 -9.20 11.52 1.57
N GLN A 193 -8.61 10.95 0.52
CA GLN A 193 -7.19 11.05 0.20
C GLN A 193 -7.02 11.59 -1.21
N VAL A 194 -6.07 12.51 -1.39
CA VAL A 194 -5.65 13.03 -2.69
C VAL A 194 -4.18 12.72 -2.91
N ILE A 195 -3.85 12.15 -4.08
CA ILE A 195 -2.49 11.85 -4.53
C ILE A 195 -2.19 12.70 -5.77
N LEU A 196 -1.18 13.55 -5.69
CA LEU A 196 -0.70 14.42 -6.78
C LEU A 196 0.78 14.20 -7.06
N ASN A 197 1.14 14.23 -8.34
CA ASN A 197 2.49 14.18 -8.92
C ASN A 197 3.30 12.90 -8.69
N THR A 198 2.94 12.06 -7.71
CA THR A 198 3.63 10.77 -7.48
C THR A 198 2.92 9.61 -8.16
N TRP A 199 3.71 8.77 -8.83
CA TRP A 199 3.25 7.57 -9.53
C TRP A 199 3.58 6.29 -8.75
N TYR A 200 4.10 6.37 -7.52
CA TYR A 200 4.41 5.18 -6.75
C TYR A 200 3.11 4.47 -6.30
N GLY A 201 2.89 3.21 -6.70
CA GLY A 201 1.67 2.48 -6.37
C GLY A 201 1.41 2.39 -4.86
N GLY A 202 2.49 2.27 -4.08
CA GLY A 202 2.42 2.16 -2.61
C GLY A 202 1.72 3.31 -1.89
N GLU A 203 1.58 4.51 -2.50
CA GLU A 203 0.84 5.62 -1.89
C GLU A 203 -0.68 5.35 -1.84
N MET A 204 -1.22 4.56 -2.79
CA MET A 204 -2.63 4.12 -2.77
C MET A 204 -2.90 3.08 -1.69
N LYS A 205 -1.89 2.29 -1.30
CA LYS A 205 -1.97 1.29 -0.23
C LYS A 205 -1.75 1.91 1.15
N LYS A 206 -0.60 2.54 1.35
CA LYS A 206 -0.14 3.01 2.67
C LYS A 206 -0.95 4.17 3.24
N GLY A 207 -1.61 4.95 2.38
CA GLY A 207 -2.55 5.95 2.84
C GLY A 207 -3.71 5.35 3.63
N LEU A 208 -4.30 4.27 3.12
CA LEU A 208 -5.42 3.60 3.78
C LEU A 208 -4.96 2.78 4.99
N PHE A 209 -3.76 2.21 4.95
CA PHE A 209 -3.14 1.64 6.16
C PHE A 209 -3.01 2.68 7.29
N SER A 210 -2.59 3.91 6.96
CA SER A 210 -2.53 5.01 7.93
C SER A 210 -3.92 5.32 8.52
N MET A 211 -4.99 5.22 7.71
CA MET A 211 -6.36 5.41 8.19
C MET A 211 -6.81 4.24 9.09
N MET A 212 -6.42 3.01 8.79
CA MET A 212 -6.67 1.86 9.67
C MET A 212 -5.92 1.99 11.01
N ASN A 213 -4.67 2.47 10.98
CA ASN A 213 -3.88 2.81 12.17
C ASN A 213 -4.52 3.90 13.03
N TYR A 214 -5.31 4.80 12.43
CA TYR A 214 -6.09 5.78 13.18
C TYR A 214 -7.38 5.18 13.76
N TYR A 215 -8.21 4.54 12.93
CA TYR A 215 -9.57 4.16 13.33
C TYR A 215 -9.65 2.90 14.20
N LEU A 216 -8.79 1.89 13.99
CA LEU A 216 -8.88 0.61 14.71
C LEU A 216 -8.43 0.70 16.17
N PRO A 217 -7.29 1.34 16.51
CA PRO A 217 -6.87 1.44 17.92
C PRO A 217 -7.86 2.22 18.78
N LEU A 218 -8.58 3.21 18.21
CA LEU A 218 -9.66 3.92 18.90
C LEU A 218 -10.84 3.03 19.30
N LYS A 219 -10.95 1.84 18.70
CA LYS A 219 -11.93 0.79 19.02
C LYS A 219 -11.33 -0.36 19.84
N GLY A 220 -10.07 -0.24 20.29
CA GLY A 220 -9.37 -1.31 21.02
C GLY A 220 -8.83 -2.44 20.15
N ILE A 221 -8.76 -2.25 18.82
CA ILE A 221 -8.26 -3.24 17.86
C ILE A 221 -6.83 -2.85 17.47
N ALA A 222 -5.88 -3.77 17.56
CA ALA A 222 -4.52 -3.47 17.13
C ALA A 222 -4.48 -3.34 15.60
N SER A 223 -3.71 -2.38 15.09
CA SER A 223 -3.41 -2.20 13.67
C SER A 223 -1.89 -2.31 13.49
N MET A 224 -1.45 -3.26 12.70
CA MET A 224 -0.09 -3.81 12.77
C MET A 224 0.59 -3.81 11.41
N HIS A 225 1.82 -3.31 11.37
CA HIS A 225 2.70 -3.42 10.21
C HIS A 225 3.52 -4.72 10.32
N CYS A 226 2.88 -5.83 9.98
CA CYS A 226 3.45 -7.16 10.10
C CYS A 226 3.05 -8.04 8.91
N SER A 227 3.79 -9.11 8.65
CA SER A 227 3.23 -10.25 7.93
C SER A 227 2.63 -11.24 8.93
N ALA A 228 1.76 -12.12 8.47
CA ALA A 228 1.13 -13.13 9.32
C ALA A 228 0.89 -14.45 8.58
N ASN A 229 1.07 -15.57 9.27
CA ASN A 229 0.78 -16.91 8.75
C ASN A 229 0.39 -17.89 9.87
N THR A 230 -0.17 -19.02 9.49
CA THR A 230 -0.53 -20.13 10.40
C THR A 230 0.22 -21.40 10.05
N ASP A 231 0.13 -22.43 10.88
CA ASP A 231 0.49 -23.78 10.43
C ASP A 231 -0.50 -24.30 9.38
N MET A 232 -0.24 -25.48 8.82
CA MET A 232 -1.12 -26.09 7.81
C MET A 232 -2.53 -26.44 8.34
N ASN A 233 -2.75 -26.41 9.65
CA ASN A 233 -4.05 -26.64 10.27
C ASN A 233 -4.83 -25.34 10.53
N GLY A 234 -4.20 -24.16 10.37
CA GLY A 234 -4.82 -22.87 10.63
C GLY A 234 -4.88 -22.47 12.11
N GLU A 235 -4.12 -23.12 13.00
CA GLU A 235 -4.30 -22.99 14.46
C GLU A 235 -3.24 -22.11 15.13
N ASN A 236 -1.98 -22.27 14.71
CA ASN A 236 -0.84 -21.61 15.37
C ASN A 236 -0.38 -20.37 14.61
N THR A 237 -1.13 -19.27 14.75
CA THR A 237 -0.81 -17.98 14.13
C THR A 237 0.52 -17.39 14.63
N ALA A 238 1.34 -16.89 13.71
CA ALA A 238 2.55 -16.12 13.97
C ALA A 238 2.48 -14.80 13.21
N ILE A 239 2.96 -13.72 13.83
CA ILE A 239 3.08 -12.39 13.22
C ILE A 239 4.53 -11.91 13.24
N PHE A 240 4.94 -11.22 12.18
CA PHE A 240 6.32 -10.77 11.95
C PHE A 240 6.32 -9.26 11.69
N PHE A 241 6.64 -8.46 12.70
CA PHE A 241 6.82 -7.01 12.54
C PHE A 241 8.16 -6.69 11.88
N GLY A 242 8.21 -5.61 11.10
CA GLY A 242 9.44 -5.16 10.47
C GLY A 242 9.21 -4.10 9.40
N LEU A 243 10.25 -3.33 9.09
CA LEU A 243 10.19 -2.39 7.98
C LEU A 243 10.21 -3.10 6.62
N SER A 244 9.95 -2.33 5.56
CA SER A 244 10.02 -2.83 4.19
C SER A 244 11.42 -3.40 3.89
N GLY A 245 11.47 -4.66 3.42
CA GLY A 245 12.69 -5.36 3.05
C GLY A 245 13.47 -6.02 4.20
N THR A 246 12.96 -6.00 5.44
CA THR A 246 13.63 -6.66 6.58
C THR A 246 13.27 -8.15 6.71
N GLY A 247 12.58 -8.72 5.72
CA GLY A 247 12.26 -10.16 5.65
C GLY A 247 10.81 -10.54 5.94
N LYS A 248 9.89 -9.60 6.19
CA LYS A 248 8.46 -9.92 6.46
C LYS A 248 7.83 -10.83 5.41
N THR A 249 7.89 -10.43 4.13
CA THR A 249 7.28 -11.17 3.01
C THR A 249 7.97 -12.51 2.80
N THR A 250 9.31 -12.54 2.75
CA THR A 250 10.10 -13.76 2.57
C THR A 250 9.85 -14.79 3.68
N LEU A 251 9.87 -14.37 4.95
CA LEU A 251 9.70 -15.28 6.10
C LEU A 251 8.24 -15.71 6.34
N SER A 252 7.26 -14.91 5.89
CA SER A 252 5.85 -15.32 5.99
C SER A 252 5.44 -16.30 4.89
N THR A 253 6.13 -16.27 3.75
CA THR A 253 5.89 -17.17 2.62
C THR A 253 6.65 -18.50 2.81
N ASP A 254 6.39 -19.17 3.94
CA ASP A 254 6.98 -20.47 4.28
C ASP A 254 6.12 -21.61 3.69
N PRO A 255 6.70 -22.55 2.92
CA PRO A 255 5.95 -23.66 2.32
C PRO A 255 5.31 -24.62 3.34
N LYS A 256 5.62 -24.51 4.63
CA LYS A 256 5.04 -25.31 5.72
C LYS A 256 3.92 -24.57 6.46
N ARG A 257 3.54 -23.38 5.97
CA ARG A 257 2.61 -22.47 6.63
C ARG A 257 1.59 -21.97 5.63
N LEU A 258 0.44 -21.51 6.13
CA LEU A 258 -0.59 -20.85 5.32
C LEU A 258 -0.50 -19.35 5.55
N LEU A 259 -0.23 -18.59 4.48
CA LEU A 259 -0.15 -17.13 4.52
C LEU A 259 -1.53 -16.53 4.84
N ILE A 260 -1.57 -15.59 5.80
CA ILE A 260 -2.74 -14.74 6.07
C ILE A 260 -2.60 -13.46 5.24
N GLY A 261 -1.43 -12.81 5.29
CA GLY A 261 -1.06 -11.65 4.49
C GLY A 261 0.39 -11.22 4.76
N ASP A 262 0.95 -10.32 3.95
CA ASP A 262 2.38 -10.02 3.94
C ASP A 262 2.79 -8.72 4.64
N ASP A 263 1.85 -7.82 4.98
CA ASP A 263 2.25 -6.46 5.39
C ASP A 263 1.34 -5.72 6.38
N GLU A 264 0.00 -5.89 6.31
CA GLU A 264 -0.95 -5.08 7.09
C GLU A 264 -2.06 -5.92 7.73
N HIS A 265 -2.09 -5.98 9.07
CA HIS A 265 -3.07 -6.80 9.81
C HIS A 265 -3.72 -6.06 10.96
N GLY A 266 -4.96 -6.45 11.25
CA GLY A 266 -5.65 -6.14 12.48
C GLY A 266 -5.58 -7.30 13.47
N TRP A 267 -5.73 -7.00 14.75
CA TRP A 267 -5.96 -8.01 15.78
C TRP A 267 -7.12 -7.58 16.68
N ASP A 268 -8.25 -8.28 16.57
CA ASP A 268 -9.47 -8.07 17.35
C ASP A 268 -9.75 -9.27 18.29
N ASP A 269 -10.95 -9.30 18.89
CA ASP A 269 -11.36 -10.37 19.81
C ASP A 269 -11.46 -11.76 19.14
N ASN A 270 -11.57 -11.82 17.81
CA ASN A 270 -11.64 -13.07 17.04
C ASN A 270 -10.27 -13.57 16.61
N GLY A 271 -9.31 -12.66 16.39
CA GLY A 271 -7.93 -13.01 16.07
C GLY A 271 -7.25 -12.03 15.12
N VAL A 272 -6.31 -12.54 14.32
CA VAL A 272 -5.53 -11.75 13.37
C VAL A 272 -6.18 -11.79 12.00
N PHE A 273 -6.37 -10.63 11.36
CA PHE A 273 -7.00 -10.54 10.04
C PHE A 273 -6.23 -9.59 9.12
N ASN A 274 -6.18 -9.92 7.83
CA ASN A 274 -5.50 -9.11 6.82
C ASN A 274 -6.33 -7.87 6.49
N PHE A 275 -5.67 -6.76 6.17
CA PHE A 275 -6.35 -5.61 5.58
C PHE A 275 -6.50 -5.71 4.06
N GLU A 276 -5.69 -6.57 3.45
CA GLU A 276 -5.43 -6.56 2.02
C GLU A 276 -6.03 -7.78 1.30
N GLY A 277 -6.18 -7.64 -0.02
CA GLY A 277 -6.55 -8.72 -0.95
C GLY A 277 -5.38 -9.24 -1.79
N GLY A 278 -4.17 -8.73 -1.55
CA GLY A 278 -2.97 -9.04 -2.32
C GLY A 278 -1.68 -8.86 -1.53
N CYS A 279 -0.56 -9.01 -2.22
CA CYS A 279 0.77 -8.79 -1.67
C CYS A 279 1.54 -7.80 -2.55
N TYR A 280 2.42 -7.01 -1.92
CA TYR A 280 3.25 -6.03 -2.63
C TYR A 280 4.74 -6.30 -2.41
N ALA A 281 5.19 -7.42 -2.96
CA ALA A 281 6.51 -7.97 -2.73
C ALA A 281 7.62 -7.15 -3.39
N LYS A 282 8.79 -7.10 -2.75
CA LYS A 282 10.03 -6.59 -3.32
C LYS A 282 10.65 -7.69 -4.19
N VAL A 283 11.15 -7.37 -5.38
CA VAL A 283 11.66 -8.37 -6.34
C VAL A 283 13.11 -8.16 -6.76
N ILE A 284 13.84 -7.25 -6.10
CA ILE A 284 15.28 -7.10 -6.33
C ILE A 284 16.02 -8.38 -5.94
N ASN A 285 16.84 -8.90 -6.85
CA ASN A 285 17.51 -10.20 -6.74
C ASN A 285 16.57 -11.38 -6.50
N LEU A 286 15.30 -11.28 -6.91
CA LEU A 286 14.35 -12.39 -6.78
C LEU A 286 14.89 -13.61 -7.52
N ASP A 287 14.98 -14.71 -6.79
CA ASP A 287 15.46 -15.98 -7.30
C ASP A 287 14.39 -17.06 -7.14
N LYS A 288 14.18 -17.83 -8.20
CA LYS A 288 13.13 -18.85 -8.25
C LYS A 288 13.37 -19.99 -7.28
N GLU A 289 14.63 -20.32 -6.97
CA GLU A 289 14.95 -21.41 -6.04
C GLU A 289 14.79 -20.97 -4.59
N SER A 290 15.15 -19.72 -4.29
CA SER A 290 15.12 -19.14 -2.95
C SER A 290 13.72 -18.68 -2.54
N GLU A 291 12.94 -18.11 -3.47
CA GLU A 291 11.61 -17.54 -3.22
C GLU A 291 10.57 -18.05 -4.27
N PRO A 292 10.36 -19.38 -4.36
CA PRO A 292 9.56 -19.99 -5.43
C PRO A 292 8.10 -19.50 -5.46
N ASP A 293 7.47 -19.32 -4.31
CA ASP A 293 6.08 -18.86 -4.21
C ASP A 293 5.90 -17.44 -4.77
N ILE A 294 6.80 -16.52 -4.45
CA ILE A 294 6.78 -15.15 -4.97
C ILE A 294 7.04 -15.17 -6.48
N TYR A 295 8.06 -15.91 -6.93
CA TYR A 295 8.38 -16.02 -8.36
C TYR A 295 7.20 -16.59 -9.16
N ASN A 296 6.55 -17.66 -8.66
CA ASN A 296 5.42 -18.29 -9.34
C ASN A 296 4.12 -17.45 -9.27
N ALA A 297 4.05 -16.49 -8.35
CA ALA A 297 2.97 -15.50 -8.31
C ALA A 297 3.09 -14.45 -9.43
N ILE A 298 4.28 -14.29 -10.03
CA ILE A 298 4.50 -13.40 -11.17
C ILE A 298 4.03 -14.09 -12.45
N LYS A 299 2.79 -13.77 -12.84
CA LYS A 299 2.12 -14.24 -14.06
C LYS A 299 1.09 -13.20 -14.49
N ARG A 300 0.32 -13.46 -15.55
CA ARG A 300 -0.81 -12.59 -15.94
C ARG A 300 -1.67 -12.25 -14.71
N ASN A 301 -2.06 -10.97 -14.58
CA ASN A 301 -2.75 -10.36 -13.42
C ASN A 301 -1.84 -9.98 -12.23
N ALA A 302 -0.54 -10.28 -12.30
CA ALA A 302 0.44 -9.57 -11.51
C ALA A 302 0.86 -8.29 -12.26
N LEU A 303 1.28 -7.28 -11.50
CA LEU A 303 1.78 -6.01 -12.00
C LEU A 303 3.16 -5.75 -11.40
N LEU A 304 4.20 -5.85 -12.24
CA LEU A 304 5.58 -5.48 -11.92
C LEU A 304 5.71 -3.95 -11.93
N GLU A 305 6.52 -3.41 -11.02
CA GLU A 305 6.80 -1.98 -10.91
C GLU A 305 8.32 -1.75 -10.89
N ASN A 306 8.80 -0.95 -11.85
CA ASN A 306 10.19 -0.54 -12.01
C ASN A 306 11.20 -1.66 -12.27
N VAL A 307 10.76 -2.83 -12.74
CA VAL A 307 11.67 -3.93 -13.09
C VAL A 307 12.24 -3.68 -14.48
N THR A 308 13.53 -3.93 -14.66
CA THR A 308 14.19 -3.81 -15.96
C THR A 308 13.76 -4.95 -16.88
N LEU A 309 13.20 -4.57 -18.04
CA LEU A 309 12.86 -5.48 -19.13
C LEU A 309 13.69 -5.14 -20.37
N ASP A 310 14.13 -6.17 -21.10
CA ASP A 310 14.68 -5.97 -22.45
C ASP A 310 13.56 -5.73 -23.49
N GLU A 311 13.93 -5.50 -24.75
CA GLU A 311 12.98 -5.27 -25.86
C GLU A 311 12.00 -6.44 -26.08
N ASN A 312 12.37 -7.65 -25.68
CA ASN A 312 11.55 -8.86 -25.81
C ASN A 312 10.76 -9.17 -24.52
N GLY A 313 10.86 -8.32 -23.49
CA GLY A 313 10.19 -8.51 -22.20
C GLY A 313 10.94 -9.45 -21.25
N LYS A 314 12.19 -9.81 -21.52
CA LYS A 314 13.00 -10.61 -20.60
C LYS A 314 13.30 -9.81 -19.33
N ILE A 315 13.11 -10.43 -18.18
CA ILE A 315 13.24 -9.78 -16.87
C ILE A 315 14.70 -9.84 -16.39
N ASP A 316 15.21 -8.71 -15.88
CA ASP A 316 16.41 -8.68 -15.03
C ASP A 316 16.04 -8.21 -13.62
N PHE A 317 15.90 -9.16 -12.69
CA PHE A 317 15.61 -8.88 -11.28
C PHE A 317 16.83 -8.34 -10.51
N ALA A 318 18.05 -8.47 -11.03
CA ALA A 318 19.25 -8.00 -10.36
C ALA A 318 19.58 -6.53 -10.70
N ASP A 319 19.02 -6.01 -11.79
CA ASP A 319 19.22 -4.61 -12.16
C ASP A 319 18.57 -3.66 -11.15
N LYS A 320 19.41 -2.77 -10.63
CA LYS A 320 19.08 -1.72 -9.66
C LYS A 320 19.48 -0.34 -10.15
N SER A 321 19.78 -0.20 -11.44
CA SER A 321 20.21 1.05 -12.07
C SER A 321 19.22 2.20 -11.83
N VAL A 322 17.92 1.89 -11.81
CA VAL A 322 16.84 2.84 -11.49
C VAL A 322 16.56 2.85 -9.98
N THR A 323 16.35 1.68 -9.38
CA THR A 323 16.00 1.56 -7.96
C THR A 323 16.30 0.17 -7.41
N GLU A 324 16.65 0.08 -6.13
CA GLU A 324 16.65 -1.20 -5.41
C GLU A 324 15.26 -1.59 -4.91
N ASN A 325 14.24 -0.72 -5.01
CA ASN A 325 12.87 -0.99 -4.57
C ASN A 325 11.97 -1.41 -5.75
N THR A 326 12.46 -2.32 -6.59
CA THR A 326 11.63 -2.97 -7.60
C THR A 326 10.57 -3.84 -6.92
N ARG A 327 9.36 -3.85 -7.48
CA ARG A 327 8.18 -4.44 -6.84
C ARG A 327 7.35 -5.28 -7.78
N VAL A 328 6.47 -6.08 -7.19
CA VAL A 328 5.34 -6.69 -7.87
C VAL A 328 4.12 -6.64 -6.94
N SER A 329 2.97 -6.26 -7.48
CA SER A 329 1.68 -6.51 -6.84
C SER A 329 0.99 -7.70 -7.50
N TYR A 330 0.34 -8.54 -6.70
CA TYR A 330 -0.49 -9.63 -7.20
C TYR A 330 -1.62 -9.91 -6.20
N PRO A 331 -2.78 -10.38 -6.67
CA PRO A 331 -3.83 -10.81 -5.75
C PRO A 331 -3.35 -12.01 -4.94
N ILE A 332 -3.78 -12.12 -3.69
CA ILE A 332 -3.25 -13.10 -2.74
C ILE A 332 -3.46 -14.55 -3.23
N ASP A 333 -4.48 -14.76 -4.07
CA ASP A 333 -4.79 -16.02 -4.76
C ASP A 333 -3.69 -16.52 -5.70
N HIS A 334 -2.71 -15.69 -6.03
CA HIS A 334 -1.53 -16.15 -6.79
C HIS A 334 -0.62 -17.05 -5.96
N ILE A 335 -0.69 -16.96 -4.63
CA ILE A 335 -0.03 -17.88 -3.70
C ILE A 335 -0.96 -19.07 -3.44
N GLU A 336 -0.41 -20.28 -3.51
CA GLU A 336 -1.19 -21.51 -3.34
C GLU A 336 -1.58 -21.75 -1.87
N LYS A 337 -0.60 -21.60 -0.96
CA LYS A 337 -0.73 -21.89 0.47
C LYS A 337 -1.15 -20.66 1.25
N ILE A 338 -2.42 -20.34 1.17
CA ILE A 338 -3.02 -19.22 1.90
C ILE A 338 -4.19 -19.68 2.75
N VAL A 339 -4.51 -18.91 3.79
CA VAL A 339 -5.72 -19.11 4.57
C VAL A 339 -6.94 -18.74 3.72
N ARG A 340 -7.98 -19.59 3.75
CA ARG A 340 -9.20 -19.45 2.94
C ARG A 340 -10.44 -19.81 3.78
N PRO A 341 -11.63 -19.30 3.43
CA PRO A 341 -11.94 -18.37 2.32
C PRO A 341 -11.66 -16.90 2.64
N VAL A 342 -11.37 -16.58 3.90
CA VAL A 342 -11.09 -15.22 4.39
C VAL A 342 -9.67 -15.22 4.96
N SER A 343 -8.90 -14.17 4.67
CA SER A 343 -7.56 -13.96 5.22
C SER A 343 -7.61 -13.55 6.70
N ALA A 344 -8.05 -14.46 7.56
CA ALA A 344 -8.11 -14.28 9.00
C ALA A 344 -7.86 -15.60 9.74
N ALA A 345 -7.30 -15.53 10.93
CA ALA A 345 -6.88 -16.69 11.73
C ALA A 345 -7.01 -16.39 13.23
N PRO A 346 -6.91 -17.41 14.11
CA PRO A 346 -6.92 -17.21 15.55
C PRO A 346 -5.81 -16.25 16.03
N ALA A 347 -5.97 -15.76 17.26
CA ALA A 347 -4.99 -14.92 17.95
C ALA A 347 -3.54 -15.45 17.85
N ALA A 348 -2.58 -14.54 17.66
CA ALA A 348 -1.17 -14.93 17.48
C ALA A 348 -0.60 -15.62 18.73
N LYS A 349 0.10 -16.73 18.50
CA LYS A 349 0.87 -17.46 19.52
C LYS A 349 2.32 -17.02 19.57
N ASN A 350 2.83 -16.52 18.45
CA ASN A 350 4.20 -16.04 18.31
C ASN A 350 4.19 -14.63 17.72
N VAL A 351 4.95 -13.73 18.35
CA VAL A 351 5.17 -12.36 17.89
C VAL A 351 6.67 -12.20 17.66
N ILE A 352 7.04 -11.88 16.42
CA ILE A 352 8.44 -11.83 15.98
C ILE A 352 8.74 -10.40 15.55
N PHE A 353 9.83 -9.82 16.06
CA PHE A 353 10.32 -8.50 15.67
C PHE A 353 11.55 -8.65 14.78
N LEU A 354 11.43 -8.27 13.51
CA LEU A 354 12.51 -8.32 12.53
C LEU A 354 13.29 -7.01 12.53
N SER A 355 14.56 -7.07 12.92
CA SER A 355 15.47 -5.93 12.92
C SER A 355 16.65 -6.20 11.99
N ALA A 356 16.72 -5.45 10.88
CA ALA A 356 17.92 -5.33 10.07
C ALA A 356 18.97 -4.46 10.78
N ASP A 357 19.73 -5.05 11.70
CA ASP A 357 20.79 -4.35 12.44
C ASP A 357 22.07 -4.21 11.60
N ALA A 358 22.28 -3.01 11.04
CA ALA A 358 23.47 -2.70 10.27
C ALA A 358 24.76 -2.56 11.12
N PHE A 359 24.66 -2.53 12.46
CA PHE A 359 25.83 -2.51 13.34
C PHE A 359 26.36 -3.92 13.64
N GLY A 360 25.58 -4.97 13.39
CA GLY A 360 25.96 -6.36 13.68
C GLY A 360 26.15 -6.65 15.17
N VAL A 361 25.34 -6.00 16.02
CA VAL A 361 25.40 -6.11 17.48
C VAL A 361 24.34 -7.06 18.01
N LEU A 362 23.12 -6.98 17.49
CA LEU A 362 22.03 -7.84 17.92
C LEU A 362 22.34 -9.31 17.60
N PRO A 363 22.04 -10.25 18.51
CA PRO A 363 22.14 -11.67 18.21
C PRO A 363 21.12 -12.05 17.13
N PRO A 364 21.32 -13.18 16.41
CA PRO A 364 20.37 -13.63 15.39
C PRO A 364 18.94 -13.84 15.91
N VAL A 365 18.80 -14.26 17.18
CA VAL A 365 17.50 -14.44 17.85
C VAL A 365 17.64 -14.23 19.36
N SER A 366 16.67 -13.55 19.96
CA SER A 366 16.53 -13.35 21.40
C SER A 366 15.11 -13.67 21.84
N ILE A 367 14.96 -14.33 22.99
CA ILE A 367 13.66 -14.51 23.65
C ILE A 367 13.47 -13.32 24.59
N LEU A 368 12.44 -12.51 24.33
CA LEU A 368 12.19 -11.29 25.08
C LEU A 368 11.32 -11.56 26.32
N THR A 369 11.56 -10.83 27.40
CA THR A 369 10.58 -10.69 28.49
C THR A 369 9.41 -9.80 28.07
N ALA A 370 8.37 -9.70 28.90
CA ALA A 370 7.24 -8.81 28.63
C ALA A 370 7.66 -7.34 28.52
N GLU A 371 8.51 -6.88 29.44
CA GLU A 371 9.03 -5.51 29.47
C GLU A 371 9.93 -5.23 28.27
N GLN A 372 10.75 -6.21 27.88
CA GLN A 372 11.58 -6.11 26.67
C GLN A 372 10.71 -6.06 25.41
N THR A 373 9.61 -6.80 25.37
CA THR A 373 8.68 -6.80 24.23
C THR A 373 8.12 -5.39 24.02
N GLU A 374 7.61 -4.75 25.07
CA GLU A 374 7.13 -3.37 25.00
C GLU A 374 8.25 -2.40 24.61
N TYR A 375 9.41 -2.50 25.25
CA TYR A 375 10.57 -1.64 24.99
C TYR A 375 11.04 -1.71 23.53
N TYR A 376 11.26 -2.92 23.00
CA TYR A 376 11.75 -3.10 21.63
C TYR A 376 10.67 -2.80 20.58
N PHE A 377 9.40 -3.00 20.91
CA PHE A 377 8.30 -2.61 20.04
C PHE A 377 8.20 -1.09 19.90
N LEU A 378 8.20 -0.36 21.01
CA LEU A 378 8.17 1.11 21.02
C LEU A 378 9.44 1.70 20.40
N SER A 379 10.59 1.07 20.63
CA SER A 379 11.86 1.49 20.02
C SER A 379 11.85 1.27 18.50
N GLY A 380 11.41 0.09 18.06
CA GLY A 380 11.37 -0.28 16.64
C GLY A 380 12.71 -0.11 15.92
N PHE A 381 13.81 -0.46 16.59
CA PHE A 381 15.16 -0.33 16.03
C PHE A 381 15.33 -1.26 14.83
N THR A 382 15.77 -0.71 13.69
CA THR A 382 16.07 -1.45 12.46
C THR A 382 16.84 -0.56 11.46
N ALA A 383 16.80 -0.85 10.16
CA ALA A 383 17.35 -0.01 9.10
C ALA A 383 16.32 0.27 8.00
N LYS A 384 16.34 1.49 7.46
CA LYS A 384 15.69 1.81 6.18
C LYS A 384 16.59 1.28 5.06
N LEU A 385 16.09 0.32 4.30
CA LEU A 385 16.78 -0.22 3.14
C LEU A 385 16.62 0.70 1.92
N ALA A 386 17.59 0.64 1.01
CA ALA A 386 17.63 1.52 -0.15
C ALA A 386 16.36 1.44 -1.02
N GLY A 387 15.95 2.61 -1.53
CA GLY A 387 14.80 2.80 -2.41
C GLY A 387 13.42 2.76 -1.74
N THR A 388 13.30 2.36 -0.47
CA THR A 388 12.00 2.25 0.22
C THR A 388 11.33 3.61 0.47
N GLU A 389 12.13 4.66 0.60
CA GLU A 389 11.75 6.07 0.64
C GLU A 389 12.64 6.84 -0.34
N ARG A 390 12.08 7.85 -1.01
CA ARG A 390 12.84 8.68 -1.96
C ARG A 390 14.05 9.33 -1.26
N GLY A 391 15.24 9.10 -1.84
CA GLY A 391 16.52 9.64 -1.36
C GLY A 391 17.33 8.71 -0.45
N ILE A 392 16.81 7.53 -0.07
CA ILE A 392 17.58 6.53 0.69
C ILE A 392 18.32 5.61 -0.28
N THR A 393 19.66 5.71 -0.32
CA THR A 393 20.52 4.93 -1.24
C THR A 393 21.33 3.84 -0.54
N GLU A 394 21.47 3.92 0.79
CA GLU A 394 22.24 2.95 1.59
C GLU A 394 21.44 2.57 2.86
N PRO A 395 21.64 1.36 3.42
CA PRO A 395 21.02 0.96 4.68
C PRO A 395 21.26 2.00 5.77
N THR A 396 20.20 2.62 6.25
CA THR A 396 20.28 3.70 7.26
C THR A 396 19.66 3.22 8.57
N PRO A 397 20.46 3.03 9.65
CA PRO A 397 19.93 2.69 10.96
C PRO A 397 18.87 3.69 11.42
N THR A 398 17.80 3.20 12.04
CA THR A 398 16.66 4.02 12.45
C THR A 398 15.95 3.41 13.66
N PHE A 399 15.27 4.26 14.41
CA PHE A 399 14.26 3.87 15.39
C PHE A 399 12.90 4.22 14.79
N SER A 400 12.21 3.20 14.26
CA SER A 400 10.89 3.37 13.66
C SER A 400 9.88 2.75 14.60
N ALA A 401 9.35 3.55 15.52
CA ALA A 401 8.38 3.12 16.53
C ALA A 401 7.31 2.16 15.94
N CYS A 402 7.04 1.09 16.68
CA CYS A 402 6.12 0.01 16.28
C CYS A 402 6.52 -0.72 14.98
N PHE A 403 7.78 -0.60 14.56
CA PHE A 403 8.31 -1.04 13.26
C PHE A 403 7.55 -0.47 12.07
N GLY A 404 6.96 0.73 12.19
CA GLY A 404 6.06 1.29 11.18
C GLY A 404 5.75 2.78 11.33
N GLN A 405 6.63 3.57 11.95
CA GLN A 405 6.37 4.97 12.34
C GLN A 405 5.84 5.90 11.22
N ALA A 406 6.13 5.59 9.96
CA ALA A 406 5.69 6.41 8.82
C ALA A 406 4.18 6.35 8.54
N PHE A 407 3.46 5.40 9.15
CA PHE A 407 2.08 5.05 8.81
C PHE A 407 1.07 5.55 9.84
#